data_AF-A0AAU7QDB9-F1
#
_entry.id   AF-A0AAU7QDB9-F1
#
_cell.length_a   1.000
_cell.length_b   1.000
_cell.length_c   1.000
_cell.angle_alpha   90.00
_cell.angle_beta   90.00
_cell.angle_gamma   90.00
#
_symmetry.space_group_name_H-M   'P 1'
#
loop_
_entity.id
_entity.type
_entity.pdbx_description
1 polymer ?
#
loop_
_entity_poly.entity_id
_entity_poly.type
_entity_poly.pdbx_seq_one_letter_code
_entity_poly.pdbx_strand_id
1 'polypeptide(L)'
;MMTTFQKESALAEKLESQYQWRRAARQWLVVLDITPATNDHLREQIIARRAHCITYGNFFCGEYSGISEAHLVDLTNMGVAA
;
A
#
# COMPACT_ATOMS: atom_id res chain seq x y z
N MET A 1 7.14 -14.79 -21.04
CA MET A 1 6.02 -13.84 -20.90
C MET A 1 6.00 -13.35 -19.46
N MET A 2 5.86 -12.04 -19.22
CA MET A 2 5.71 -11.54 -17.84
C MET A 2 4.35 -11.95 -17.28
N THR A 3 4.33 -12.42 -16.03
CA THR A 3 3.10 -12.78 -15.32
C THR A 3 2.28 -11.53 -15.00
N THR A 4 0.98 -11.69 -14.76
CA THR A 4 0.11 -10.60 -14.28
C THR A 4 0.68 -9.98 -13.00
N PHE A 5 1.11 -10.81 -12.04
CA PHE A 5 1.76 -10.35 -10.82
C PHE A 5 2.95 -9.41 -11.10
N GLN A 6 3.87 -9.80 -12.00
CA GLN A 6 5.04 -8.98 -12.33
C GLN A 6 4.65 -7.65 -12.98
N LYS A 7 3.64 -7.64 -13.84
CA LYS A 7 3.16 -6.41 -14.50
C LYS A 7 2.51 -5.46 -13.50
N GLU A 8 1.59 -5.95 -12.69
CA GLU A 8 0.87 -5.12 -11.71
C GLU A 8 1.82 -4.60 -10.62
N SER A 9 2.78 -5.42 -10.18
CA SER A 9 3.81 -5.03 -9.21
C SER A 9 4.72 -3.95 -9.77
N ALA A 10 5.23 -4.12 -10.99
CA ALA A 10 6.08 -3.10 -11.64
C ALA A 10 5.33 -1.77 -11.82
N LEU A 11 4.03 -1.81 -12.12
CA LEU A 11 3.20 -0.61 -12.19
C LEU A 11 3.04 0.05 -10.81
N ALA A 12 2.82 -0.74 -9.76
CA ALA A 12 2.71 -0.22 -8.39
C ALA A 12 4.00 0.49 -7.95
N GLU A 13 5.15 -0.13 -8.19
CA GLU A 13 6.48 0.43 -7.89
C GLU A 13 6.77 1.69 -8.68
N LYS A 14 6.39 1.73 -9.96
CA LYS A 14 6.52 2.93 -10.79
C LYS A 14 5.68 4.08 -10.26
N LEU A 15 4.43 3.81 -9.84
CA LEU A 15 3.57 4.84 -9.27
C LEU A 15 4.08 5.33 -7.92
N GLU A 16 4.62 4.42 -7.10
CA GLU A 16 5.23 4.74 -5.80
C GLU A 16 6.47 5.64 -5.97
N SER A 17 7.38 5.29 -6.88
CA SER A 17 8.59 6.09 -7.17
C SER A 17 8.29 7.46 -7.81
N GLN A 18 7.13 7.60 -8.45
CA GLN A 18 6.63 8.88 -8.98
C GLN A 18 5.81 9.68 -7.96
N TYR A 19 5.78 9.26 -6.70
CA TYR A 19 5.01 9.90 -5.62
C TYR A 19 3.50 9.97 -5.91
N GLN A 20 2.98 9.12 -6.81
CA GLN A 20 1.56 9.04 -7.13
C GLN A 20 0.84 8.16 -6.09
N TRP A 21 0.97 8.54 -4.82
CA TRP A 21 0.65 7.75 -3.64
C TRP A 21 -0.74 7.09 -3.68
N ARG A 22 -1.78 7.86 -4.02
CA ARG A 22 -3.16 7.34 -4.11
C ARG A 22 -3.33 6.29 -5.20
N ARG A 23 -2.65 6.45 -6.33
CA ARG A 23 -2.69 5.49 -7.44
C ARG A 23 -1.86 4.26 -7.09
N ALA A 24 -0.69 4.45 -6.48
CA ALA A 24 0.16 3.36 -5.99
C ALA A 24 -0.59 2.50 -4.95
N ALA A 25 -1.29 3.11 -3.98
CA ALA A 25 -2.08 2.39 -2.98
C ALA A 25 -3.19 1.51 -3.58
N ARG A 26 -3.90 2.02 -4.60
CA ARG A 26 -4.89 1.24 -5.34
C ARG A 26 -4.25 0.11 -6.13
N GLN A 27 -3.11 0.39 -6.75
CA GLN A 27 -2.38 -0.60 -7.53
C GLN A 27 -1.84 -1.73 -6.64
N TRP A 28 -1.35 -1.42 -5.44
CA TRP A 28 -0.95 -2.44 -4.46
C TRP A 28 -2.13 -3.29 -3.98
N LEU A 29 -3.36 -2.76 -3.94
CA LEU A 29 -4.55 -3.57 -3.67
C LEU A 29 -4.80 -4.60 -4.79
N VAL A 30 -4.67 -4.20 -6.06
CA VAL A 30 -4.78 -5.12 -7.19
C VAL A 30 -3.72 -6.23 -7.11
N VAL A 31 -2.48 -5.87 -6.77
CA VAL A 31 -1.39 -6.85 -6.56
C VAL A 31 -1.74 -7.82 -5.42
N LEU A 32 -2.36 -7.34 -4.34
CA LEU A 32 -2.80 -8.18 -3.24
C LEU A 32 -3.90 -9.18 -3.67
N ASP A 33 -4.87 -8.74 -4.48
CA ASP A 33 -5.99 -9.57 -4.92
C ASP A 33 -5.53 -10.74 -5.82
N ILE A 34 -4.50 -10.51 -6.64
CA ILE A 34 -3.93 -11.56 -7.51
C ILE A 34 -2.86 -12.40 -6.80
N THR A 35 -2.42 -12.01 -5.59
CA THR A 35 -1.42 -12.77 -4.83
C THR A 35 -2.08 -13.93 -4.09
N PRO A 36 -1.63 -15.19 -4.30
CA PRO A 36 -2.23 -16.36 -3.66
C PRO A 36 -2.28 -16.22 -2.14
N ALA A 37 -3.41 -16.64 -1.54
CA ALA A 37 -3.59 -16.67 -0.09
C ALA A 37 -2.60 -17.59 0.65
N THR A 38 -1.93 -18.49 -0.07
CA THR A 38 -0.89 -19.37 0.50
C THR A 38 0.44 -18.66 0.74
N ASN A 39 0.60 -17.42 0.27
CA ASN A 39 1.85 -16.67 0.40
C ASN A 39 1.69 -15.47 1.34
N ASP A 40 1.42 -15.76 2.61
CA ASP A 40 1.16 -14.75 3.65
C ASP A 40 2.26 -13.69 3.74
N HIS A 41 3.52 -14.13 3.70
CA HIS A 41 4.66 -13.20 3.78
C HIS A 41 4.65 -12.15 2.66
N LEU A 42 4.38 -12.57 1.42
CA LEU A 42 4.30 -11.64 0.29
C LEU A 42 3.08 -10.72 0.42
N ARG A 43 1.95 -11.24 0.89
CA ARG A 43 0.73 -10.46 1.12
C ARG A 43 0.95 -9.38 2.19
N GLU A 44 1.62 -9.71 3.29
CA GLU A 44 1.99 -8.75 4.34
C GLU A 44 2.89 -7.63 3.80
N GLN A 45 3.89 -7.96 2.99
CA GLN A 45 4.74 -6.95 2.35
C GLN A 45 3.93 -5.99 1.46
N ILE A 46 3.00 -6.53 0.67
CA ILE A 46 2.12 -5.73 -0.19
C ILE A 46 1.21 -4.82 0.66
N ILE A 47 0.65 -5.34 1.76
CA ILE A 47 -0.19 -4.58 2.69
C ILE A 47 0.61 -3.45 3.32
N ALA A 48 1.85 -3.70 3.76
CA ALA A 48 2.73 -2.69 4.33
C ALA A 48 3.05 -1.57 3.32
N ARG A 49 3.41 -1.93 2.08
CA ARG A 49 3.65 -0.94 1.00
C ARG A 49 2.40 -0.13 0.67
N ARG A 50 1.23 -0.78 0.66
CA ARG A 50 -0.05 -0.09 0.49
C ARG A 50 -0.30 0.91 1.62
N ALA A 51 -0.11 0.50 2.88
CA ALA A 51 -0.28 1.36 4.05
C ALA A 51 0.67 2.57 4.01
N HIS A 52 1.92 2.37 3.59
CA HIS A 52 2.88 3.44 3.34
C HIS A 52 2.32 4.46 2.32
N CYS A 53 1.87 3.98 1.16
CA CYS A 53 1.28 4.83 0.13
C CYS A 53 0.04 5.60 0.61
N ILE A 54 -0.80 4.99 1.45
CA ILE A 54 -1.98 5.67 2.03
C ILE A 54 -1.55 6.79 2.98
N THR A 55 -0.61 6.49 3.88
CA THR A 55 -0.08 7.45 4.86
C THR A 55 0.47 8.69 4.16
N TYR A 56 1.32 8.50 3.15
CA TYR A 56 1.87 9.62 2.38
C TYR A 56 0.82 10.31 1.50
N GLY A 57 -0.13 9.56 0.94
CA GLY A 57 -1.25 10.13 0.20
C GLY A 57 -2.13 11.05 1.05
N ASN A 58 -2.35 10.69 2.32
CA ASN A 58 -3.08 11.51 3.29
C ASN A 58 -2.29 12.75 3.66
N PHE A 59 -0.98 12.61 3.92
CA PHE A 59 -0.12 13.70 4.34
C PHE A 59 0.01 14.79 3.26
N PHE A 60 0.17 14.39 1.98
CA PHE A 60 0.45 15.33 0.90
C PHE A 60 -0.79 15.83 0.14
N CYS A 61 -1.90 15.09 0.14
CA CYS A 61 -3.07 15.43 -0.69
C CYS A 61 -4.39 15.61 0.10
N GLY A 62 -4.34 15.57 1.43
CA GLY A 62 -5.53 15.55 2.30
C GLY A 62 -6.18 14.16 2.40
N GLU A 63 -7.21 14.04 3.25
CA GLU A 63 -7.88 12.75 3.57
C GLU A 63 -8.24 11.93 2.33
N TYR A 64 -7.69 10.71 2.27
CA TYR A 64 -8.02 9.73 1.25
C TYR A 64 -9.34 9.03 1.62
N SER A 65 -10.45 9.58 1.17
CA SER A 65 -11.83 9.09 1.41
C SER A 65 -12.16 7.73 0.76
N GLY A 66 -11.18 7.03 0.18
CA GLY A 66 -11.36 5.85 -0.67
C GLY A 66 -11.04 4.51 -0.03
N ILE A 67 -10.77 4.49 1.27
CA ILE A 67 -10.63 3.25 2.06
C ILE A 67 -11.48 3.51 3.29
N SER A 68 -12.60 2.81 3.39
CA SER A 68 -13.27 2.63 4.66
C SER A 68 -12.21 2.19 5.65
N GLU A 69 -11.99 3.07 6.61
CA GLU A 69 -11.04 3.08 7.72
C GLU A 69 -11.24 1.86 8.63
N ALA A 70 -11.18 0.66 8.06
CA ALA A 70 -11.12 -0.57 8.80
C ALA A 70 -9.65 -0.76 9.21
N HIS A 71 -9.36 -0.26 10.41
CA HIS A 71 -8.34 -0.81 11.30
C HIS A 71 -6.87 -0.45 10.98
N LEU A 72 -6.55 0.85 10.97
CA LEU A 72 -5.23 1.32 11.41
C LEU A 72 -5.30 1.66 12.91
N VAL A 73 -5.59 0.66 13.73
CA VAL A 73 -5.40 0.77 15.19
C VAL A 73 -3.97 0.30 15.47
N ASP A 74 -3.23 1.11 16.22
CA ASP A 74 -1.97 0.83 16.93
C ASP A 74 -0.64 0.76 16.18
N LEU A 75 -0.17 1.88 15.61
CA LEU A 75 1.28 2.14 15.50
C LEU A 75 1.73 3.54 15.98
N THR A 76 0.87 4.34 16.59
CA THR A 76 1.24 5.67 17.13
C THR A 76 1.86 5.64 18.54
N ASN A 77 2.25 4.46 19.06
CA ASN A 77 2.91 4.32 20.36
C ASN A 77 4.43 4.12 20.23
N MET A 78 5.13 5.02 19.52
CA MET A 78 6.57 5.20 19.70
C MET A 78 6.93 6.67 19.88
N GLY A 79 6.83 7.10 21.14
CA GLY A 79 7.88 7.87 21.80
C GLY A 79 8.03 9.34 21.41
N VAL A 80 7.24 10.22 22.05
CA VAL A 80 7.74 11.55 22.43
C VAL A 80 7.74 11.63 23.95
N ALA A 81 8.86 11.21 24.54
CA ALA A 81 9.20 11.46 25.93
C ALA A 81 10.71 11.65 26.02
N ALA A 82 11.14 12.92 25.93
CA ALA A 82 12.28 13.53 26.61
C ALA A 82 12.44 14.97 26.10
#